data_AF-A0A160T5C0-F1
#
_entry.id   AF-A0A160T5C0-F1
#
_cell.length_a   1.000
_cell.length_b   1.000
_cell.length_c   1.000
_cell.angle_alpha   90.00
_cell.angle_beta   90.00
_cell.angle_gamma   90.00
#
_symmetry.space_group_name_H-M   'P 1'
#
loop_
_entity.id
_entity.type
_entity.pdbx_description
1 polymer ?
#
loop_
_entity_poly.entity_id
_entity_poly.type
_entity_poly.pdbx_seq_one_letter_code
_entity_poly.pdbx_strand_id
1 'polypeptide(L)'
;MGSSNVATPRRPILSAIALVLLTLLLFGARLTALTNALTGPTEIVSAGKHFTCALMPSGAVDCWGGNGDGQATDQTGPYTQLSAGEIHACALTPAGTIDCWGANTDGQAAGQTGSYTQVSAGEYHTCALTPSGAVDCWGGNGDGQATDQAGPYTQVNAGRFHTCALTPAGAVECWGDNGDGQAADRPGPYTQVSTGGFHTCALTPSGAVECWGENADLQAADRPGPYTHVSAGGFHTCALTPSGAVECWGSKSNGQAANKPGPYIQVSAGGFHTCALKSTGAVECWGDNGDGQAGPHAGPYATNTTPPDTTSDSNPSQMNHENIELPYRARRIAFE
;
A
#
# COMPACT_ATOMS: atom_id res chain seq x y z
N MET A 1 -29.81 80.73 18.63
CA MET A 1 -29.13 79.98 17.56
C MET A 1 -27.83 79.45 18.12
N GLY A 2 -27.58 78.14 18.00
CA GLY A 2 -26.29 77.52 18.34
C GLY A 2 -26.41 76.29 19.24
N SER A 3 -26.81 75.14 18.68
CA SER A 3 -26.54 73.82 19.28
C SER A 3 -25.36 73.19 18.56
N SER A 4 -24.28 72.95 19.29
CA SER A 4 -23.09 72.22 18.84
C SER A 4 -23.29 70.72 18.99
N ASN A 5 -23.26 69.99 17.88
CA ASN A 5 -23.27 68.53 17.81
C ASN A 5 -21.87 67.97 18.12
N VAL A 6 -21.78 67.08 19.11
CA VAL A 6 -20.58 66.29 19.41
C VAL A 6 -20.67 64.97 18.62
N ALA A 7 -19.71 64.72 17.75
CA ALA A 7 -19.59 63.50 16.96
C ALA A 7 -18.96 62.36 17.79
N THR A 8 -19.57 61.18 17.76
CA THR A 8 -19.03 59.94 18.34
C THR A 8 -18.02 59.27 17.39
N PRO A 9 -16.94 58.63 17.91
CA PRO A 9 -15.91 58.02 17.07
C PRO A 9 -16.36 56.66 16.53
N ARG A 10 -16.29 56.47 15.20
CA ARG A 10 -16.50 55.18 14.53
C ARG A 10 -15.29 54.28 14.77
N ARG A 11 -15.48 53.15 15.47
CA ARG A 11 -14.49 52.07 15.58
C ARG A 11 -14.31 51.38 14.22
N PRO A 12 -13.09 50.95 13.84
CA PRO A 12 -12.85 50.33 12.54
C PRO A 12 -13.36 48.89 12.54
N ILE A 13 -14.48 48.64 11.85
CA ILE A 13 -15.08 47.31 11.67
C ILE A 13 -14.26 46.45 10.67
N LEU A 14 -13.27 47.03 9.99
CA LEU A 14 -12.44 46.37 9.00
C LEU A 14 -11.46 45.31 9.54
N SER A 15 -11.18 45.28 10.85
CA SER A 15 -10.16 44.36 11.41
C SER A 15 -10.68 42.95 11.74
N ALA A 16 -11.96 42.80 12.08
CA ALA A 16 -12.51 41.51 12.50
C ALA A 16 -12.84 40.60 11.31
N ILE A 17 -13.31 41.17 10.19
CA ILE A 17 -13.66 40.42 8.98
C ILE A 17 -12.39 39.90 8.28
N ALA A 18 -11.32 40.70 8.23
CA ALA A 18 -10.03 40.27 7.69
C ALA A 18 -9.39 39.14 8.52
N LEU A 19 -9.53 39.19 9.85
CA LEU A 19 -9.02 38.14 10.75
C LEU A 19 -9.83 36.84 10.62
N VAL A 20 -11.16 36.93 10.45
CA VAL A 20 -12.05 35.77 10.23
C VAL A 20 -11.84 35.15 8.84
N LEU A 21 -11.59 35.95 7.81
CA LEU A 21 -11.25 35.45 6.46
C LEU A 21 -9.86 34.80 6.44
N LEU A 22 -8.88 35.37 7.15
CA LEU A 22 -7.53 34.79 7.26
C LEU A 22 -7.54 33.49 8.06
N THR A 23 -8.32 33.39 9.14
CA THR A 23 -8.49 32.13 9.88
C THR A 23 -9.28 31.11 9.07
N LEU A 24 -10.32 31.48 8.32
CA LEU A 24 -11.04 30.57 7.40
C LEU A 24 -10.15 30.10 6.24
N LEU A 25 -9.24 30.94 5.73
CA LEU A 25 -8.24 30.55 4.72
C LEU A 25 -7.15 29.64 5.29
N LEU A 26 -6.67 29.91 6.51
CA LEU A 26 -5.67 29.08 7.19
C LEU A 26 -6.26 27.74 7.67
N PHE A 27 -7.51 27.72 8.14
CA PHE A 27 -8.26 26.49 8.43
C PHE A 27 -8.64 25.76 7.15
N GLY A 28 -9.02 26.47 6.08
CA GLY A 28 -9.29 25.90 4.76
C GLY A 28 -8.06 25.23 4.16
N ALA A 29 -6.89 25.89 4.20
CA ALA A 29 -5.61 25.37 3.74
C ALA A 29 -5.07 24.23 4.62
N ARG A 30 -5.31 24.26 5.94
CA ARG A 30 -4.97 23.14 6.84
C ARG A 30 -5.94 21.96 6.71
N LEU A 31 -7.22 22.19 6.41
CA LEU A 31 -8.16 21.12 6.06
C LEU A 31 -7.84 20.52 4.67
N THR A 32 -7.39 21.31 3.70
CA THR A 32 -6.91 20.77 2.40
C THR A 32 -5.60 20.00 2.56
N ALA A 33 -4.70 20.45 3.45
CA ALA A 33 -3.47 19.72 3.76
C ALA A 33 -3.70 18.42 4.58
N LEU A 34 -4.79 18.32 5.34
CA LEU A 34 -5.18 17.10 6.08
C LEU A 34 -6.11 16.17 5.28
N THR A 35 -6.68 16.62 4.16
CA THR A 35 -7.49 15.77 3.25
C THR A 35 -6.71 15.26 2.04
N ASN A 36 -5.49 15.78 1.79
CA ASN A 36 -4.59 15.32 0.74
C ASN A 36 -3.36 14.54 1.26
N ALA A 37 -3.54 13.71 2.30
CA ALA A 37 -2.69 12.52 2.40
C ALA A 37 -3.14 11.56 1.28
N LEU A 38 -2.57 11.78 0.09
CA LEU A 38 -2.66 10.98 -1.13
C LEU A 38 -2.05 9.59 -0.91
N THR A 39 -2.60 8.79 -0.02
CA THR A 39 -2.23 7.38 0.10
C THR A 39 -3.44 6.57 -0.29
N GLY A 40 -3.37 5.91 -1.45
CA GLY A 40 -4.17 4.70 -1.64
C GLY A 40 -4.00 3.77 -0.43
N PRO A 41 -4.89 2.79 -0.22
CA PRO A 41 -4.74 1.87 0.91
C PRO A 41 -3.33 1.29 0.88
N THR A 42 -2.56 1.50 1.96
CA THR A 42 -1.21 0.94 2.12
C THR A 42 -1.23 -0.51 1.67
N GLU A 43 -0.34 -0.89 0.77
CA GLU A 43 -0.20 -2.29 0.38
C GLU A 43 0.33 -3.08 1.57
N ILE A 44 -0.57 -3.85 2.19
CA ILE A 44 -0.31 -4.61 3.42
C ILE A 44 0.07 -6.03 3.06
N VAL A 45 -0.56 -6.61 2.05
CA VAL A 45 -0.14 -7.88 1.46
C VAL A 45 0.29 -7.62 0.03
N SER A 46 1.48 -8.08 -0.33
CA SER A 46 2.01 -8.00 -1.70
C SER A 46 2.49 -9.38 -2.12
N ALA A 47 1.99 -9.86 -3.26
CA ALA A 47 2.31 -11.16 -3.82
C ALA A 47 3.34 -11.02 -4.94
N GLY A 48 4.49 -11.67 -4.79
CA GLY A 48 5.51 -11.79 -5.84
C GLY A 48 5.22 -12.97 -6.77
N LYS A 49 6.24 -13.52 -7.44
CA LYS A 49 6.05 -14.66 -8.36
C LYS A 49 5.83 -15.98 -7.63
N HIS A 50 6.70 -16.24 -6.65
CA HIS A 50 6.77 -17.49 -5.87
C HIS A 50 6.74 -17.24 -4.36
N PHE A 51 6.49 -16.02 -3.93
CA PHE A 51 6.48 -15.65 -2.52
C PHE A 51 5.43 -14.57 -2.25
N THR A 52 5.11 -14.36 -0.99
CA THR A 52 4.21 -13.32 -0.53
C THR A 52 4.83 -12.68 0.70
N CYS A 53 4.68 -11.37 0.82
CA CYS A 53 5.06 -10.63 2.01
C CYS A 53 3.88 -9.85 2.55
N ALA A 54 3.84 -9.67 3.87
CA ALA A 54 2.84 -8.86 4.53
C ALA A 54 3.43 -7.94 5.61
N LEU A 55 2.93 -6.70 5.64
CA LEU A 55 3.31 -5.68 6.61
C LEU A 55 2.55 -5.88 7.93
N MET A 56 3.31 -6.03 9.01
CA MET A 56 2.78 -6.12 10.37
C MET A 56 2.45 -4.74 10.95
N PRO A 57 1.54 -4.65 11.95
CA PRO A 57 1.26 -3.40 12.66
C PRO A 57 2.48 -2.75 13.33
N SER A 58 3.52 -3.55 13.64
CA SER A 58 4.80 -3.08 14.18
C SER A 58 5.68 -2.38 13.13
N GLY A 59 5.35 -2.49 11.84
CA GLY A 59 6.20 -2.08 10.72
C GLY A 59 7.20 -3.14 10.27
N ALA A 60 7.26 -4.30 10.92
CA ALA A 60 8.03 -5.43 10.41
C ALA A 60 7.32 -6.09 9.20
N VAL A 61 8.05 -6.86 8.41
CA VAL A 61 7.52 -7.58 7.23
C VAL A 61 7.72 -9.07 7.45
N ASP A 62 6.63 -9.83 7.38
CA ASP A 62 6.67 -11.29 7.35
C ASP A 62 6.55 -11.75 5.90
N CYS A 63 7.41 -12.67 5.48
CA CYS A 63 7.39 -13.23 4.14
C CYS A 63 7.36 -14.76 4.15
N TRP A 64 6.72 -15.35 3.15
CA TRP A 64 6.61 -16.80 3.01
C TRP A 64 6.58 -17.22 1.54
N GLY A 65 6.93 -18.48 1.28
CA GLY A 65 7.01 -19.06 -0.05
C GLY A 65 8.45 -19.38 -0.47
N GLY A 66 8.70 -19.32 -1.78
CA GLY A 66 10.01 -19.56 -2.38
C GLY A 66 11.03 -18.54 -1.92
N ASN A 67 12.18 -19.05 -1.46
CA ASN A 67 13.23 -18.23 -0.83
C ASN A 67 14.64 -18.51 -1.39
N GLY A 68 14.74 -18.92 -2.66
CA GLY A 68 16.02 -19.30 -3.28
C GLY A 68 17.04 -18.16 -3.33
N ASP A 69 16.56 -16.92 -3.38
CA ASP A 69 17.36 -15.69 -3.48
C ASP A 69 17.29 -14.84 -2.20
N GLY A 70 16.62 -15.32 -1.15
CA GLY A 70 16.37 -14.55 0.07
C GLY A 70 15.17 -13.60 -0.01
N GLN A 71 14.36 -13.67 -1.08
CA GLN A 71 13.21 -12.77 -1.32
C GLN A 71 12.08 -12.92 -0.29
N ALA A 72 11.96 -14.10 0.33
CA ALA A 72 10.98 -14.39 1.36
C ALA A 72 11.57 -14.36 2.78
N THR A 73 12.67 -13.63 2.98
CA THR A 73 13.24 -13.39 4.32
C THR A 73 12.49 -12.28 5.05
N ASP A 74 12.04 -12.56 6.28
CA ASP A 74 11.41 -11.59 7.16
C ASP A 74 12.31 -10.38 7.44
N GLN A 75 11.69 -9.20 7.57
CA GLN A 75 12.38 -7.95 7.86
C GLN A 75 11.88 -7.32 9.15
N THR A 76 12.81 -6.79 9.95
CA THR A 76 12.48 -6.22 11.27
C THR A 76 11.90 -4.80 11.19
N GLY A 77 12.18 -4.04 10.13
CA GLY A 77 11.62 -2.71 9.90
C GLY A 77 12.13 -1.62 10.85
N PRO A 78 11.35 -0.55 11.09
CA PRO A 78 9.95 -0.37 10.68
C PRO A 78 9.79 0.10 9.23
N TYR A 79 8.72 -0.37 8.58
CA TYR A 79 8.29 0.01 7.23
C TYR A 79 6.84 0.53 7.23
N THR A 80 6.51 1.27 6.17
CA THR A 80 5.21 1.93 5.95
C THR A 80 4.54 1.50 4.66
N GLN A 81 5.29 0.88 3.75
CA GLN A 81 4.81 0.29 2.51
C GLN A 81 5.72 -0.87 2.15
N LEU A 82 5.16 -1.88 1.49
CA LEU A 82 5.89 -3.01 0.91
C LEU A 82 5.50 -3.15 -0.57
N SER A 83 6.42 -3.65 -1.39
CA SER A 83 6.14 -4.09 -2.74
C SER A 83 6.96 -5.35 -3.03
N ALA A 84 6.26 -6.43 -3.36
CA ALA A 84 6.87 -7.68 -3.79
C ALA A 84 6.93 -7.71 -5.32
N GLY A 85 8.14 -7.69 -5.87
CA GLY A 85 8.40 -7.95 -7.27
C GLY A 85 8.38 -9.46 -7.57
N GLU A 86 8.80 -9.86 -8.77
CA GLU A 86 8.79 -11.29 -9.11
C GLU A 86 9.82 -12.10 -8.29
N ILE A 87 11.00 -11.53 -8.04
CA ILE A 87 12.16 -12.23 -7.45
C ILE A 87 12.88 -11.44 -6.34
N HIS A 88 12.39 -10.26 -5.99
CA HIS A 88 12.88 -9.42 -4.89
C HIS A 88 11.72 -8.64 -4.28
N ALA A 89 11.92 -8.12 -3.09
CA ALA A 89 10.97 -7.25 -2.43
C ALA A 89 11.66 -5.97 -1.96
N CYS A 90 10.87 -4.91 -1.87
CA CYS A 90 11.31 -3.62 -1.37
C CYS A 90 10.29 -3.07 -0.37
N ALA A 91 10.77 -2.30 0.59
CA ALA A 91 9.93 -1.66 1.58
C ALA A 91 10.38 -0.22 1.87
N LEU A 92 9.39 0.65 2.07
CA LEU A 92 9.59 2.07 2.35
C LEU A 92 9.60 2.31 3.86
N THR A 93 10.69 2.87 4.37
CA THR A 93 10.83 3.27 5.77
C THR A 93 10.05 4.56 6.07
N PRO A 94 9.72 4.85 7.35
CA PRO A 94 9.13 6.14 7.75
C PRO A 94 9.98 7.38 7.39
N ALA A 95 11.28 7.21 7.18
CA ALA A 95 12.18 8.29 6.78
C ALA A 95 12.18 8.55 5.26
N GLY A 96 11.44 7.75 4.48
CA GLY A 96 11.41 7.82 3.02
C GLY A 96 12.54 7.09 2.31
N THR A 97 13.43 6.40 3.05
CA THR A 97 14.46 5.51 2.47
C THR A 97 13.86 4.15 2.12
N ILE A 98 14.49 3.44 1.18
CA ILE A 98 14.01 2.14 0.66
C ILE A 98 15.04 1.06 0.96
N ASP A 99 14.57 -0.01 1.60
CA ASP A 99 15.33 -1.25 1.75
C ASP A 99 14.79 -2.28 0.78
N CYS A 100 15.66 -3.02 0.09
CA CYS A 100 15.29 -4.10 -0.80
C CYS A 100 16.10 -5.36 -0.49
N TRP A 101 15.51 -6.53 -0.72
CA TRP A 101 16.11 -7.84 -0.48
C TRP A 101 15.62 -8.87 -1.51
N GLY A 102 16.40 -9.95 -1.70
CA GLY A 102 16.14 -10.96 -2.73
C GLY A 102 17.19 -10.93 -3.84
N ALA A 103 16.80 -11.34 -5.05
CA ALA A 103 17.68 -11.36 -6.21
C ALA A 103 18.22 -9.96 -6.53
N ASN A 104 19.52 -9.86 -6.82
CA ASN A 104 20.19 -8.57 -7.06
C ASN A 104 21.23 -8.62 -8.19
N THR A 105 21.06 -9.52 -9.17
CA THR A 105 22.01 -9.67 -10.28
C THR A 105 22.06 -8.45 -11.20
N ASP A 106 20.98 -7.67 -11.25
CA ASP A 106 20.81 -6.50 -12.09
C ASP A 106 20.89 -5.19 -11.27
N GLY A 107 21.10 -5.29 -9.96
CA GLY A 107 21.03 -4.17 -9.02
C GLY A 107 19.62 -3.81 -8.57
N GLN A 108 18.60 -4.60 -8.91
CA GLN A 108 17.17 -4.35 -8.63
C GLN A 108 16.83 -4.28 -7.14
N ALA A 109 17.60 -4.98 -6.29
CA ALA A 109 17.45 -4.99 -4.84
C ALA A 109 18.47 -4.09 -4.13
N ALA A 110 19.04 -3.10 -4.83
CA ALA A 110 19.81 -2.04 -4.17
C ALA A 110 18.89 -1.11 -3.37
N GLY A 111 19.17 -0.94 -2.08
CA GLY A 111 18.49 0.05 -1.25
C GLY A 111 18.81 1.48 -1.66
N GLN A 112 17.91 2.42 -1.36
CA GLN A 112 18.02 3.83 -1.74
C GLN A 112 17.89 4.76 -0.53
N THR A 113 18.78 5.74 -0.44
CA THR A 113 18.81 6.73 0.67
C THR A 113 18.05 8.02 0.36
N GLY A 114 17.31 8.06 -0.75
CA GLY A 114 16.50 9.21 -1.15
C GLY A 114 15.29 9.43 -0.23
N SER A 115 14.51 10.48 -0.51
CA SER A 115 13.21 10.70 0.13
C SER A 115 12.13 10.32 -0.87
N TYR A 116 11.46 9.20 -0.61
CA TYR A 116 10.41 8.63 -1.46
C TYR A 116 9.08 8.54 -0.71
N THR A 117 8.00 8.53 -1.48
CA THR A 117 6.62 8.39 -1.00
C THR A 117 5.95 7.09 -1.45
N GLN A 118 6.52 6.43 -2.46
CA GLN A 118 6.09 5.12 -2.94
C GLN A 118 7.30 4.35 -3.50
N VAL A 119 7.28 3.02 -3.37
CA VAL A 119 8.15 2.08 -4.07
C VAL A 119 7.32 1.02 -4.78
N SER A 120 7.76 0.59 -5.97
CA SER A 120 7.21 -0.54 -6.69
C SER A 120 8.32 -1.39 -7.32
N ALA A 121 8.29 -2.68 -7.05
CA ALA A 121 9.25 -3.67 -7.55
C ALA A 121 8.67 -4.47 -8.73
N GLY A 122 9.43 -4.59 -9.82
CA GLY A 122 9.13 -5.42 -11.00
C GLY A 122 9.84 -6.78 -10.95
N GLU A 123 10.22 -7.36 -12.10
CA GLU A 123 11.11 -8.55 -12.13
C GLU A 123 12.60 -8.15 -12.11
N TYR A 124 12.99 -7.20 -12.96
CA TYR A 124 14.39 -6.82 -13.12
C TYR A 124 14.72 -5.41 -12.63
N HIS A 125 13.74 -4.64 -12.20
CA HIS A 125 13.91 -3.26 -11.79
C HIS A 125 13.00 -2.87 -10.63
N THR A 126 13.33 -1.74 -10.00
CA THR A 126 12.53 -1.10 -8.98
C THR A 126 12.40 0.37 -9.31
N CYS A 127 11.22 0.94 -9.07
CA CYS A 127 10.96 2.35 -9.24
C CYS A 127 10.37 2.95 -7.97
N ALA A 128 10.68 4.21 -7.71
CA ALA A 128 10.19 4.94 -6.55
C ALA A 128 9.70 6.33 -6.91
N LEU A 129 8.61 6.76 -6.27
CA LEU A 129 8.03 8.08 -6.44
C LEU A 129 8.62 9.04 -5.42
N THR A 130 9.07 10.20 -5.88
CA THR A 130 9.52 11.29 -5.01
C THR A 130 8.35 12.18 -4.56
N PRO A 131 8.50 12.96 -3.47
CA PRO A 131 7.51 13.96 -3.06
C PRO A 131 7.18 15.02 -4.13
N SER A 132 8.06 15.22 -5.11
CA SER A 132 7.87 16.15 -6.22
C SER A 132 7.03 15.57 -7.38
N GLY A 133 6.78 14.26 -7.36
CA GLY A 133 6.11 13.53 -8.43
C GLY A 133 7.06 13.01 -9.52
N ALA A 134 8.37 13.21 -9.41
CA ALA A 134 9.34 12.50 -10.25
C ALA A 134 9.45 11.02 -9.83
N VAL A 135 9.81 10.16 -10.79
CA VAL A 135 10.03 8.73 -10.59
C VAL A 135 11.50 8.41 -10.85
N ASP A 136 12.15 7.84 -9.84
CA ASP A 136 13.53 7.36 -9.92
C ASP A 136 13.51 5.82 -10.00
N CYS A 137 14.20 5.24 -10.98
CA CYS A 137 14.22 3.80 -11.23
C CYS A 137 15.66 3.25 -11.27
N TRP A 138 15.83 1.99 -10.87
CA TRP A 138 17.12 1.31 -10.90
C TRP A 138 16.96 -0.19 -11.13
N GLY A 139 18.05 -0.84 -11.55
CA GLY A 139 18.08 -2.26 -11.91
C GLY A 139 18.36 -2.48 -13.41
N GLY A 140 17.84 -3.58 -13.94
CA GLY A 140 17.86 -3.91 -15.35
C GLY A 140 17.10 -2.89 -16.18
N ASN A 141 17.75 -2.38 -17.24
CA ASN A 141 17.20 -1.33 -18.10
C ASN A 141 17.34 -1.64 -19.60
N GLY A 142 17.33 -2.93 -19.97
CA GLY A 142 17.54 -3.37 -21.36
C GLY A 142 16.46 -2.86 -22.32
N ASP A 143 15.24 -2.67 -21.81
CA ASP A 143 14.05 -2.24 -22.55
C ASP A 143 13.70 -0.77 -22.27
N GLY A 144 14.49 -0.09 -21.44
CA GLY A 144 14.21 1.27 -20.97
C GLY A 144 13.28 1.34 -19.76
N GLN A 145 12.88 0.21 -19.17
CA GLN A 145 11.92 0.09 -18.06
C GLN A 145 12.33 0.78 -16.75
N ALA A 146 13.64 0.96 -16.55
CA ALA A 146 14.22 1.62 -15.38
C ALA A 146 14.75 3.03 -15.73
N THR A 147 14.16 3.68 -16.73
CA THR A 147 14.48 5.08 -17.06
C THR A 147 13.70 6.03 -16.14
N ASP A 148 14.42 6.92 -15.45
CA ASP A 148 13.84 7.97 -14.62
C ASP A 148 12.87 8.87 -15.41
N GLN A 149 11.80 9.31 -14.75
CA GLN A 149 10.82 10.22 -15.33
C GLN A 149 10.63 11.47 -14.46
N ALA A 150 10.59 12.64 -15.10
CA ALA A 150 10.49 13.91 -14.39
C ALA A 150 9.09 14.17 -13.78
N GLY A 151 8.04 13.53 -14.32
CA GLY A 151 6.66 13.68 -13.85
C GLY A 151 6.02 15.03 -14.16
N PRO A 152 5.01 15.47 -13.37
CA PRO A 152 4.62 14.92 -12.08
C PRO A 152 3.68 13.70 -12.17
N TYR A 153 3.89 12.73 -11.27
CA TYR A 153 3.05 11.55 -11.07
C TYR A 153 2.52 11.46 -9.63
N THR A 154 1.44 10.72 -9.44
CA THR A 154 0.80 10.41 -8.16
C THR A 154 0.87 8.93 -7.80
N GLN A 155 1.20 8.06 -8.75
CA GLN A 155 1.38 6.63 -8.56
C GLN A 155 2.42 6.11 -9.56
N VAL A 156 3.24 5.14 -9.16
CA VAL A 156 4.12 4.35 -10.04
C VAL A 156 3.92 2.86 -9.76
N ASN A 157 3.89 2.05 -10.82
CA ASN A 157 3.83 0.60 -10.76
C ASN A 157 4.81 -0.02 -11.78
N ALA A 158 5.68 -0.90 -11.30
CA ALA A 158 6.63 -1.67 -12.08
C ALA A 158 6.06 -3.07 -12.38
N GLY A 159 5.97 -3.43 -13.66
CA GLY A 159 5.66 -4.77 -14.14
C GLY A 159 6.92 -5.59 -14.37
N ARG A 160 6.81 -6.62 -15.20
CA ARG A 160 7.96 -7.49 -15.50
C ARG A 160 9.06 -6.79 -16.30
N PHE A 161 8.65 -6.08 -17.35
CA PHE A 161 9.54 -5.42 -18.32
C PHE A 161 9.13 -3.98 -18.65
N HIS A 162 8.13 -3.45 -17.96
CA HIS A 162 7.62 -2.09 -18.19
C HIS A 162 7.27 -1.43 -16.86
N THR A 163 7.15 -0.12 -16.90
CA THR A 163 6.70 0.71 -15.78
C THR A 163 5.61 1.62 -16.28
N CYS A 164 4.59 1.82 -15.45
CA CYS A 164 3.53 2.79 -15.72
C CYS A 164 3.36 3.72 -14.52
N ALA A 165 3.02 4.97 -14.80
CA ALA A 165 2.76 5.97 -13.78
C ALA A 165 1.46 6.73 -14.06
N LEU A 166 0.75 7.09 -12.98
CA LEU A 166 -0.49 7.86 -13.03
C LEU A 166 -0.18 9.34 -12.85
N THR A 167 -0.66 10.18 -13.75
CA THR A 167 -0.55 11.64 -13.66
C THR A 167 -1.64 12.22 -12.74
N PRO A 168 -1.46 13.45 -12.21
CA PRO A 168 -2.51 14.16 -11.48
C PRO A 168 -3.81 14.39 -12.27
N ALA A 169 -3.74 14.37 -13.61
CA ALA A 169 -4.89 14.51 -14.49
C ALA A 169 -5.63 13.18 -14.74
N GLY A 170 -5.10 12.06 -14.23
CA GLY A 170 -5.64 10.72 -14.42
C GLY A 170 -5.23 10.04 -15.72
N ALA A 171 -4.29 10.61 -16.50
CA ALA A 171 -3.65 9.89 -17.61
C ALA A 171 -2.62 8.89 -17.06
N VAL A 172 -2.44 7.77 -17.75
CA VAL A 172 -1.39 6.78 -17.50
C VAL A 172 -0.32 6.91 -18.58
N GLU A 173 0.92 7.09 -18.15
CA GLU A 173 2.11 7.12 -19.01
C GLU A 173 2.97 5.90 -18.70
N CYS A 174 3.44 5.19 -19.73
CA CYS A 174 4.19 3.95 -19.58
C CYS A 174 5.48 3.95 -20.39
N TRP A 175 6.48 3.23 -19.91
CA TRP A 175 7.77 3.06 -20.59
C TRP A 175 8.38 1.69 -20.32
N GLY A 176 9.32 1.26 -21.17
CA GLY A 176 9.90 -0.08 -21.14
C GLY A 176 9.49 -0.92 -22.35
N ASP A 177 9.45 -2.24 -22.18
CA ASP A 177 9.01 -3.15 -23.25
C ASP A 177 7.55 -2.88 -23.63
N ASN A 178 7.29 -2.92 -24.94
CA ASN A 178 5.97 -2.65 -25.50
C ASN A 178 5.63 -3.62 -26.64
N GLY A 179 6.27 -4.79 -26.70
CA GLY A 179 6.03 -5.79 -27.74
C GLY A 179 4.56 -6.23 -27.84
N ASP A 180 3.87 -6.27 -26.71
CA ASP A 180 2.46 -6.68 -26.60
C ASP A 180 1.51 -5.47 -26.47
N GLY A 181 2.05 -4.24 -26.50
CA GLY A 181 1.30 -3.01 -26.27
C GLY A 181 1.10 -2.65 -24.80
N GLN A 182 1.75 -3.34 -23.86
CA GLN A 182 1.60 -3.20 -22.40
C GLN A 182 2.06 -1.85 -21.84
N ALA A 183 2.96 -1.17 -22.55
CA ALA A 183 3.47 0.15 -22.22
C ALA A 183 2.88 1.25 -23.13
N ALA A 184 1.66 1.03 -23.66
CA ALA A 184 0.94 2.08 -24.37
C ALA A 184 0.31 3.08 -23.38
N ASP A 185 0.59 4.37 -23.58
CA ASP A 185 -0.02 5.46 -22.82
C ASP A 185 -1.55 5.49 -22.98
N ARG A 186 -2.25 5.92 -21.92
CA ARG A 186 -3.70 6.07 -21.91
C ARG A 186 -4.13 7.42 -21.33
N PRO A 187 -4.99 8.18 -22.03
CA PRO A 187 -5.37 9.53 -21.58
C PRO A 187 -6.30 9.55 -20.36
N GLY A 188 -6.96 8.43 -20.01
CA GLY A 188 -7.84 8.32 -18.85
C GLY A 188 -9.17 9.08 -18.98
N PRO A 189 -9.78 9.51 -17.87
CA PRO A 189 -9.20 9.58 -16.52
C PRO A 189 -9.23 8.23 -15.77
N TYR A 190 -8.15 7.95 -15.03
CA TYR A 190 -8.02 6.82 -14.11
C TYR A 190 -7.69 7.29 -12.69
N THR A 191 -7.99 6.44 -11.71
CA THR A 191 -7.72 6.66 -10.28
C THR A 191 -6.69 5.69 -9.71
N GLN A 192 -6.37 4.63 -10.44
CA GLN A 192 -5.37 3.63 -10.09
C GLN A 192 -4.80 3.02 -11.37
N VAL A 193 -3.51 2.74 -11.40
CA VAL A 193 -2.86 1.84 -12.37
C VAL A 193 -2.27 0.62 -11.65
N SER A 194 -2.23 -0.53 -12.32
CA SER A 194 -1.56 -1.74 -11.86
C SER A 194 -0.96 -2.48 -13.06
N THR A 195 0.33 -2.82 -12.96
CA THR A 195 1.10 -3.51 -14.00
C THR A 195 1.24 -4.98 -13.63
N GLY A 196 0.88 -5.86 -14.56
CA GLY A 196 1.12 -7.30 -14.46
C GLY A 196 2.42 -7.71 -15.15
N GLY A 197 2.48 -8.97 -15.55
CA GLY A 197 3.62 -9.53 -16.28
C GLY A 197 3.81 -8.86 -17.65
N PHE A 198 2.76 -8.90 -18.46
CA PHE A 198 2.78 -8.44 -19.86
C PHE A 198 1.54 -7.60 -20.22
N HIS A 199 0.84 -7.09 -19.20
CA HIS A 199 -0.34 -6.26 -19.37
C HIS A 199 -0.41 -5.20 -18.28
N THR A 200 -1.22 -4.17 -18.53
CA THR A 200 -1.51 -3.10 -17.59
C THR A 200 -3.00 -2.96 -17.47
N CYS A 201 -3.48 -2.70 -16.25
CA CYS A 201 -4.87 -2.42 -15.96
C CYS A 201 -4.99 -1.10 -15.19
N ALA A 202 -6.05 -0.36 -15.44
CA ALA A 202 -6.34 0.88 -14.75
C ALA A 202 -7.80 0.95 -14.29
N LEU A 203 -8.02 1.51 -13.11
CA LEU A 203 -9.34 1.73 -12.53
C LEU A 203 -9.86 3.11 -12.92
N THR A 204 -11.06 3.17 -13.48
CA THR A 204 -11.75 4.43 -13.80
C THR A 204 -12.48 5.01 -12.58
N PRO A 205 -12.80 6.31 -12.57
CA PRO A 205 -13.61 6.93 -11.50
C PRO A 205 -15.00 6.30 -11.30
N SER A 206 -15.57 5.64 -12.33
CA SER A 206 -16.84 4.92 -12.23
C SER A 206 -16.69 3.49 -11.68
N GLY A 207 -15.46 3.04 -11.40
CA GLY A 207 -15.17 1.69 -10.92
C GLY A 207 -15.09 0.62 -12.01
N ALA A 208 -15.07 0.99 -13.30
CA ALA A 208 -14.72 0.06 -14.37
C ALA A 208 -13.19 -0.14 -14.42
N VAL A 209 -12.75 -1.33 -14.80
CA VAL A 209 -11.35 -1.67 -15.05
C VAL A 209 -11.12 -1.77 -16.56
N GLU A 210 -10.17 -1.00 -17.07
CA GLU A 210 -9.71 -1.06 -18.45
C GLU A 210 -8.31 -1.65 -18.48
N CYS A 211 -8.04 -2.60 -19.36
CA CYS A 211 -6.76 -3.28 -19.46
C CYS A 211 -6.22 -3.30 -20.90
N TRP A 212 -4.90 -3.38 -21.04
CA TRP A 212 -4.22 -3.44 -22.33
C TRP A 212 -2.87 -4.17 -22.23
N GLY A 213 -2.35 -4.61 -23.37
CA GLY A 213 -1.18 -5.50 -23.44
C GLY A 213 -1.57 -6.91 -23.88
N GLU A 214 -0.77 -7.88 -23.46
CA GLU A 214 -0.96 -9.31 -23.76
C GLU A 214 -2.31 -9.81 -23.22
N ASN A 215 -3.03 -10.59 -24.03
CA ASN A 215 -4.41 -10.98 -23.74
C ASN A 215 -4.80 -12.41 -24.19
N ALA A 216 -3.83 -13.29 -24.46
CA ALA A 216 -4.11 -14.67 -24.88
C ALA A 216 -4.94 -15.47 -23.86
N ASP A 217 -4.81 -15.18 -22.57
CA ASP A 217 -5.59 -15.81 -21.48
C ASP A 217 -6.81 -14.98 -21.05
N LEU A 218 -7.11 -13.88 -21.77
CA LEU A 218 -8.12 -12.88 -21.40
C LEU A 218 -7.76 -12.04 -20.15
N GLN A 219 -6.50 -11.98 -19.75
CA GLN A 219 -6.01 -11.25 -18.58
C GLN A 219 -6.16 -9.73 -18.70
N ALA A 220 -6.13 -9.21 -19.92
CA ALA A 220 -6.33 -7.81 -20.25
C ALA A 220 -7.76 -7.53 -20.78
N ALA A 221 -8.75 -8.37 -20.44
CA ALA A 221 -10.14 -8.09 -20.75
C ALA A 221 -10.73 -7.03 -19.80
N ASP A 222 -11.31 -5.98 -20.38
CA ASP A 222 -12.01 -4.92 -19.63
C ASP A 222 -13.18 -5.47 -18.80
N ARG A 223 -13.45 -4.81 -17.66
CA ARG A 223 -14.55 -5.15 -16.77
C ARG A 223 -15.34 -3.91 -16.36
N PRO A 224 -16.67 -3.91 -16.49
CA PRO A 224 -17.50 -2.73 -16.21
C PRO A 224 -17.62 -2.40 -14.71
N GLY A 225 -17.34 -3.34 -13.81
CA GLY A 225 -17.39 -3.13 -12.36
C GLY A 225 -18.81 -3.02 -11.77
N PRO A 226 -18.99 -2.31 -10.64
CA PRO A 226 -18.01 -1.43 -10.01
C PRO A 226 -16.96 -2.16 -9.16
N TYR A 227 -15.72 -1.68 -9.22
CA TYR A 227 -14.59 -2.09 -8.39
C TYR A 227 -14.00 -0.91 -7.63
N THR A 228 -13.30 -1.19 -6.54
CA THR A 228 -12.60 -0.22 -5.69
C THR A 228 -11.08 -0.37 -5.74
N HIS A 229 -10.59 -1.49 -6.26
CA HIS A 229 -9.17 -1.79 -6.39
C HIS A 229 -8.95 -2.79 -7.52
N VAL A 230 -7.85 -2.65 -8.26
CA VAL A 230 -7.37 -3.62 -9.25
C VAL A 230 -5.92 -3.99 -8.96
N SER A 231 -5.60 -5.26 -9.14
CA SER A 231 -4.24 -5.81 -9.06
C SER A 231 -4.03 -6.78 -10.22
N ALA A 232 -3.03 -6.50 -11.05
CA ALA A 232 -2.62 -7.32 -12.18
C ALA A 232 -1.42 -8.20 -11.77
N GLY A 233 -1.56 -9.51 -11.97
CA GLY A 233 -0.51 -10.50 -11.74
C GLY A 233 0.23 -10.88 -13.03
N GLY A 234 0.90 -12.04 -13.03
CA GLY A 234 1.67 -12.49 -14.19
C GLY A 234 0.79 -12.75 -15.43
N PHE A 235 -0.31 -13.49 -15.25
CA PHE A 235 -1.20 -13.94 -16.33
C PHE A 235 -2.69 -13.82 -15.96
N HIS A 236 -3.01 -13.07 -14.90
CA HIS A 236 -4.37 -12.85 -14.43
C HIS A 236 -4.49 -11.46 -13.83
N THR A 237 -5.73 -11.01 -13.67
CA THR A 237 -6.08 -9.75 -13.03
C THR A 237 -7.16 -10.03 -12.02
N CYS A 238 -7.07 -9.39 -10.86
CA CYS A 238 -8.08 -9.46 -9.81
C CYS A 238 -8.52 -8.05 -9.43
N ALA A 239 -9.80 -7.89 -9.11
CA ALA A 239 -10.37 -6.64 -8.65
C ALA A 239 -11.26 -6.84 -7.42
N LEU A 240 -11.23 -5.87 -6.52
CA LEU A 240 -12.04 -5.84 -5.31
C LEU A 240 -13.34 -5.08 -5.58
N THR A 241 -14.47 -5.70 -5.24
CA THR A 241 -15.79 -5.07 -5.31
C THR A 241 -16.07 -4.23 -4.06
N PRO A 242 -17.02 -3.28 -4.10
CA PRO A 242 -17.44 -2.51 -2.92
C PRO A 242 -17.94 -3.36 -1.75
N SER A 243 -18.45 -4.57 -2.00
CA SER A 243 -18.87 -5.51 -0.95
C SER A 243 -17.73 -6.36 -0.38
N GLY A 244 -16.50 -6.17 -0.86
CA GLY A 244 -15.32 -6.93 -0.43
C GLY A 244 -15.18 -8.31 -1.08
N ALA A 245 -15.96 -8.64 -2.11
CA ALA A 245 -15.70 -9.82 -2.94
C ALA A 245 -14.55 -9.54 -3.91
N VAL A 246 -13.74 -10.55 -4.20
CA VAL A 246 -12.66 -10.51 -5.20
C VAL A 246 -13.12 -11.25 -6.45
N GLU A 247 -13.07 -10.56 -7.58
CA GLU A 247 -13.32 -11.12 -8.90
C GLU A 247 -12.01 -11.16 -9.68
N CYS A 248 -11.68 -12.32 -10.25
CA CYS A 248 -10.46 -12.50 -11.02
C CYS A 248 -10.76 -13.06 -12.42
N TRP A 249 -9.90 -12.70 -13.37
CA TRP A 249 -9.97 -13.16 -14.76
C TRP A 249 -8.58 -13.29 -15.37
N GLY A 250 -8.47 -13.95 -16.52
CA GLY A 250 -7.20 -14.38 -17.09
C GLY A 250 -6.98 -15.88 -16.92
N SER A 251 -5.71 -16.29 -16.82
CA SER A 251 -5.29 -17.68 -16.73
C SER A 251 -5.85 -18.39 -15.48
N LYS A 252 -6.30 -19.63 -15.68
CA LYS A 252 -6.92 -20.47 -14.65
C LYS A 252 -6.15 -21.76 -14.38
N SER A 253 -4.97 -21.93 -14.99
CA SER A 253 -4.19 -23.17 -14.96
C SER A 253 -3.84 -23.64 -13.54
N ASN A 254 -3.66 -22.71 -12.61
CA ASN A 254 -3.30 -22.97 -11.21
C ASN A 254 -4.44 -22.59 -10.25
N GLY A 255 -5.62 -22.21 -10.77
CA GLY A 255 -6.72 -21.66 -9.97
C GLY A 255 -6.49 -20.22 -9.48
N GLN A 256 -5.48 -19.52 -10.00
CA GLN A 256 -5.09 -18.15 -9.60
C GLN A 256 -6.18 -17.10 -9.85
N ALA A 257 -6.96 -17.29 -10.92
CA ALA A 257 -8.11 -16.44 -11.26
C ALA A 257 -9.45 -16.95 -10.68
N ALA A 258 -9.43 -17.66 -9.54
CA ALA A 258 -10.66 -18.03 -8.83
C ALA A 258 -11.27 -16.83 -8.10
N ASN A 259 -12.58 -16.60 -8.28
CA ASN A 259 -13.31 -15.58 -7.52
C ASN A 259 -13.46 -16.01 -6.06
N LYS A 260 -13.48 -15.01 -5.16
CA LYS A 260 -13.70 -15.22 -3.72
C LYS A 260 -14.77 -14.27 -3.19
N PRO A 261 -15.76 -14.77 -2.43
CA PRO A 261 -16.88 -13.94 -1.97
C PRO A 261 -16.49 -12.95 -0.85
N GLY A 262 -15.36 -13.13 -0.17
CA GLY A 262 -14.89 -12.21 0.88
C GLY A 262 -15.61 -12.36 2.23
N PRO A 263 -15.66 -11.29 3.04
CA PRO A 263 -15.21 -9.93 2.74
C PRO A 263 -13.68 -9.77 2.84
N TYR A 264 -13.08 -9.10 1.86
CA TYR A 264 -11.70 -8.65 1.85
C TYR A 264 -11.63 -7.12 1.77
N ILE A 265 -10.51 -6.55 2.21
CA ILE A 265 -10.23 -5.11 2.17
C ILE A 265 -9.07 -4.76 1.23
N GLN A 266 -8.32 -5.77 0.77
CA GLN A 266 -7.23 -5.64 -0.19
C GLN A 266 -7.04 -6.96 -0.93
N VAL A 267 -6.55 -6.88 -2.17
CA VAL A 267 -6.15 -8.02 -3.00
C VAL A 267 -4.84 -7.69 -3.69
N SER A 268 -3.94 -8.67 -3.77
CA SER A 268 -2.68 -8.60 -4.51
C SER A 268 -2.52 -9.86 -5.35
N ALA A 269 -2.34 -9.68 -6.66
CA ALA A 269 -2.15 -10.74 -7.63
C ALA A 269 -0.64 -10.88 -7.93
N GLY A 270 -0.08 -12.04 -7.60
CA GLY A 270 1.30 -12.38 -7.88
C GLY A 270 1.48 -13.03 -9.26
N GLY A 271 2.59 -13.73 -9.46
CA GLY A 271 2.88 -14.39 -10.73
C GLY A 271 1.84 -15.45 -11.10
N PHE A 272 1.56 -16.37 -10.17
CA PHE A 272 0.63 -17.50 -10.37
C PHE A 272 -0.29 -17.76 -9.18
N HIS A 273 -0.39 -16.82 -8.24
CA HIS A 273 -1.28 -16.88 -7.09
C HIS A 273 -1.87 -15.50 -6.79
N THR A 274 -2.87 -15.48 -5.93
CA THR A 274 -3.54 -14.27 -5.47
C THR A 274 -3.67 -14.35 -3.96
N CYS A 275 -3.43 -13.24 -3.28
CA CYS A 275 -3.63 -13.10 -1.84
C CYS A 275 -4.59 -11.96 -1.56
N ALA A 276 -5.44 -12.13 -0.54
CA ALA A 276 -6.37 -11.10 -0.12
C ALA A 276 -6.38 -10.97 1.40
N LEU A 277 -6.44 -9.72 1.85
CA LEU A 277 -6.46 -9.35 3.26
C LEU A 277 -7.89 -9.22 3.76
N LYS A 278 -8.20 -9.88 4.88
CA LYS A 278 -9.46 -9.73 5.60
C LYS A 278 -9.37 -8.57 6.59
N SER A 279 -10.50 -7.97 6.94
CA SER A 279 -10.57 -6.91 7.97
C SER A 279 -10.15 -7.39 9.37
N THR A 280 -10.05 -8.71 9.58
CA THR A 280 -9.52 -9.33 10.80
C THR A 280 -7.98 -9.35 10.85
N GLY A 281 -7.31 -8.93 9.77
CA GLY A 281 -5.86 -9.02 9.62
C GLY A 281 -5.33 -10.39 9.16
N ALA A 282 -6.22 -11.32 8.81
CA ALA A 282 -5.84 -12.61 8.24
C ALA A 282 -5.66 -12.50 6.71
N VAL A 283 -4.68 -13.21 6.17
CA VAL A 283 -4.42 -13.30 4.74
C VAL A 283 -4.87 -14.66 4.22
N GLU A 284 -5.71 -14.65 3.19
CA GLU A 284 -6.09 -15.83 2.42
C GLU A 284 -5.46 -15.75 1.04
N CYS A 285 -4.73 -16.79 0.66
CA CYS A 285 -4.15 -16.91 -0.67
C CYS A 285 -4.69 -18.14 -1.41
N TRP A 286 -4.67 -18.09 -2.74
CA TRP A 286 -5.08 -19.18 -3.61
C TRP A 286 -4.36 -19.10 -4.95
N GLY A 287 -4.31 -20.22 -5.69
CA GLY A 287 -3.53 -20.33 -6.92
C GLY A 287 -2.42 -21.37 -6.77
N ASP A 288 -1.30 -21.14 -7.45
CA ASP A 288 -0.11 -21.97 -7.29
C ASP A 288 0.41 -21.90 -5.84
N ASN A 289 0.83 -23.06 -5.34
CA ASN A 289 1.34 -23.22 -3.98
C ASN A 289 2.53 -24.18 -3.91
N GLY A 290 3.22 -24.42 -5.05
CA GLY A 290 4.37 -25.33 -5.10
C GLY A 290 5.48 -24.96 -4.12
N ASP A 291 5.62 -23.67 -3.81
CA ASP A 291 6.65 -23.13 -2.93
C ASP A 291 6.09 -22.72 -1.55
N GLY A 292 4.80 -22.92 -1.29
CA GLY A 292 4.12 -22.50 -0.06
C GLY A 292 3.61 -21.05 -0.06
N GLN A 293 3.67 -20.35 -1.19
CA GLN A 293 3.31 -18.93 -1.35
C GLN A 293 1.82 -18.63 -1.14
N ALA A 294 0.96 -19.62 -1.31
CA ALA A 294 -0.49 -19.52 -1.15
C ALA A 294 -1.02 -20.21 0.12
N GLY A 295 -0.15 -20.48 1.10
CA GLY A 295 -0.57 -20.97 2.42
C GLY A 295 -1.44 -19.95 3.18
N PRO A 296 -2.38 -20.39 4.04
CA PRO A 296 -3.16 -19.48 4.88
C PRO A 296 -2.27 -18.88 5.97
N HIS A 297 -2.40 -17.57 6.22
CA HIS A 297 -1.66 -16.86 7.26
C HIS A 297 -2.61 -16.10 8.18
N ALA A 298 -2.62 -16.45 9.46
CA ALA A 298 -3.61 -15.96 10.42
C ALA A 298 -3.39 -14.49 10.84
N GLY A 299 -2.20 -13.93 10.61
CA GLY A 299 -1.85 -12.57 11.06
C GLY A 299 -1.50 -12.50 12.55
N PRO A 300 -1.61 -11.31 13.17
CA PRO A 300 -2.32 -10.13 12.67
C PRO A 300 -1.48 -9.29 11.69
N TYR A 301 -1.91 -9.22 10.43
CA TYR A 301 -1.41 -8.23 9.46
C TYR A 301 -2.32 -7.01 9.49
N ALA A 302 -1.71 -5.82 9.55
CA ALA A 302 -2.35 -4.51 9.69
C ALA A 302 -3.68 -4.45 10.49
N THR A 303 -3.56 -3.97 11.72
CA THR A 303 -4.66 -3.43 12.50
C THR A 303 -4.21 -2.10 13.08
N ASN A 304 -4.60 -0.96 12.47
CA ASN A 304 -4.76 0.28 13.22
C ASN A 304 -5.58 1.31 12.44
N THR A 305 -6.88 1.37 12.72
CA THR A 305 -7.68 2.57 12.51
C THR A 305 -7.52 3.60 13.62
N THR A 306 -6.45 3.54 14.43
CA THR A 306 -6.15 4.56 15.45
C THR A 306 -4.65 4.71 15.69
N PRO A 307 -4.11 5.94 15.74
CA PRO A 307 -2.77 6.20 16.28
C PRO A 307 -2.65 5.65 17.72
N PRO A 308 -1.44 5.29 18.19
CA PRO A 308 -1.25 4.93 19.59
C PRO A 308 -1.73 6.09 20.47
N ASP A 309 -2.76 5.82 21.26
CA ASP A 309 -3.20 6.71 22.32
C ASP A 309 -2.03 6.90 23.29
N THR A 310 -1.45 8.09 23.32
CA THR A 310 -0.39 8.47 24.25
C THR A 310 -0.96 8.76 25.65
N THR A 311 -1.88 7.93 26.14
CA THR A 311 -2.36 7.97 27.53
C THR A 311 -2.18 6.62 28.22
N SER A 312 -0.98 6.03 28.11
CA SER A 312 -0.49 5.20 29.21
C SER A 312 0.04 6.14 30.31
N ASP A 313 -0.86 6.64 31.15
CA ASP A 313 -0.47 7.21 32.44
C ASP A 313 0.24 6.12 33.24
N SER A 314 1.57 6.23 33.29
CA SER A 314 2.37 5.61 34.33
C SER A 314 2.03 6.28 35.66
N ASN A 315 1.16 5.66 36.46
CA ASN A 315 1.04 5.99 37.87
C ASN A 315 1.24 4.75 38.76
N PRO A 316 2.46 4.51 39.28
CA PRO A 316 2.72 3.47 40.26
C PRO A 316 2.35 3.97 41.66
N SER A 317 1.06 4.17 41.92
CA SER A 317 0.58 4.40 43.29
C SER A 317 -0.90 4.08 43.41
N GLN A 318 -1.27 2.80 43.44
CA GLN A 318 -2.40 2.24 44.20
C GLN A 318 -2.27 0.71 44.22
N MET A 319 -1.30 0.21 44.98
CA MET A 319 -1.36 -1.14 45.54
C MET A 319 -1.36 -0.93 47.04
N ASN A 320 -2.52 -1.01 47.68
CA ASN A 320 -2.62 -0.93 49.12
C ASN A 320 -3.90 -1.61 49.61
N HIS A 321 -3.66 -2.63 50.44
CA HIS A 321 -4.53 -3.21 51.45
C HIS A 321 -5.72 -4.04 50.97
N GLU A 322 -5.55 -5.36 51.03
CA GLU A 322 -6.36 -6.17 51.96
C GLU A 322 -5.65 -7.49 52.33
N ASN A 323 -5.65 -7.77 53.64
CA ASN A 323 -5.50 -9.06 54.32
C ASN A 323 -4.11 -9.68 54.48
N ILE A 324 -3.42 -9.21 55.53
CA ILE A 324 -2.51 -10.03 56.34
C ILE A 324 -3.28 -10.38 57.63
N GLU A 325 -3.70 -11.64 57.78
CA GLU A 325 -3.67 -12.33 59.07
C GLU A 325 -3.26 -13.79 58.84
N LEU A 326 -2.08 -14.14 59.35
CA LEU A 326 -1.65 -15.52 59.59
C LEU A 326 -1.45 -15.68 61.09
N PRO A 327 -1.79 -16.85 61.65
CA PRO A 327 -0.95 -17.40 62.71
C PRO A 327 -0.52 -18.83 62.39
N TYR A 328 0.74 -18.93 62.00
CA TYR A 328 1.79 -19.78 62.57
C TYR A 328 1.41 -21.06 63.37
N ARG A 329 2.00 -22.17 62.89
CA ARG A 329 2.55 -23.37 63.57
C ARG A 329 1.69 -24.63 63.79
N ALA A 330 2.20 -25.69 63.17
CA ALA A 330 1.94 -27.10 63.50
C ALA A 330 2.98 -27.66 64.50
N ARG A 331 2.54 -28.70 65.22
CA ARG A 331 3.25 -29.74 66.03
C ARG A 331 3.53 -29.46 67.52
N ARG A 332 2.75 -30.08 68.41
CA ARG A 332 3.07 -31.34 69.15
C ARG A 332 2.01 -31.59 70.23
N ILE A 333 1.40 -32.77 70.23
CA ILE A 333 0.92 -33.46 71.45
C ILE A 333 1.57 -34.84 71.42
N ALA A 334 2.10 -35.24 72.57
CA ALA A 334 2.70 -36.54 72.86
C ALA A 334 1.81 -37.25 73.90
N PHE A 335 1.72 -38.58 73.79
CA PHE A 335 1.32 -39.61 74.77
C PHE A 335 0.22 -39.31 75.80
N GLU A 336 -0.89 -40.04 75.71
CA GLU A 336 -1.23 -41.22 76.54
C GLU A 336 -2.14 -42.16 75.74
#